data_AF-A0A382X9N0-F1
#
_entry.id   AF-A0A382X9N0-F1
#
_cell.length_a   1.000
_cell.length_b   1.000
_cell.length_c   1.000
_cell.angle_alpha   90.00
_cell.angle_beta   90.00
_cell.angle_gamma   90.00
#
_symmetry.space_group_name_H-M   'P 1'
#
loop_
_entity.id
_entity.type
_entity.pdbx_description
1 polymer ?
#
loop_
_entity_poly.entity_id
_entity_poly.type
_entity_poly.pdbx_seq_one_letter_code
_entity_poly.pdbx_strand_id
1 'polypeptide(L)'
;VINNSFKLFVLILSTLVTLVIGAEVDLNKAQRVASNIYAERSNTGTMNDFNIQSVDIIDENSTNLIYIFQIEPNGFIMVSGDDRVQPMLAYSFESSFVMEDMPSTVSWMMSAYKGMISSVIESDASATEEVNAKWEKYYTGNGLNTRNRAIVGPLLESIINQSGGWNDYCPDGG
;
A
#
# COMPACT_ATOMS: atom_id res chain seq x y z
N VAL A 1 -31.03 12.68 43.20
CA VAL A 1 -29.63 13.16 43.30
C VAL A 1 -28.75 12.15 42.59
N ILE A 2 -28.30 12.45 41.37
CA ILE A 2 -27.38 11.56 40.64
C ILE A 2 -26.05 11.63 41.40
N ASN A 3 -25.63 10.50 41.97
CA ASN A 3 -24.44 10.44 42.82
C ASN A 3 -23.21 10.87 42.01
N ASN A 4 -22.37 11.76 42.54
CA ASN A 4 -21.15 12.22 41.86
C ASN A 4 -20.23 11.04 41.51
N SER A 5 -20.27 9.96 42.30
CA SER A 5 -19.57 8.70 42.03
C SER A 5 -20.06 8.01 40.75
N PHE A 6 -21.35 8.09 40.43
CA PHE A 6 -21.93 7.53 39.21
C PHE A 6 -21.57 8.37 37.98
N LYS A 7 -21.53 9.70 38.12
CA LYS A 7 -21.05 10.60 37.06
C LYS A 7 -19.57 10.41 36.76
N LEU A 8 -18.74 10.21 37.80
CA LEU A 8 -17.30 9.94 37.65
C LEU A 8 -17.05 8.59 36.95
N PHE A 9 -17.86 7.57 37.28
CA PHE A 9 -17.79 6.25 36.64
C PHE A 9 -18.18 6.31 35.15
N VAL A 10 -19.22 7.07 34.79
CA VAL A 10 -19.62 7.27 33.38
C VAL A 10 -18.57 8.09 32.61
N LEU A 11 -17.91 9.06 33.24
CA LEU A 11 -16.85 9.85 32.61
C LEU A 11 -15.59 9.01 32.32
N ILE A 12 -15.21 8.12 33.25
CA ILE A 12 -14.07 7.21 33.11
C ILE A 12 -14.34 6.14 32.03
N LEU A 13 -15.58 5.62 31.96
CA LEU A 13 -15.98 4.64 30.94
C LEU A 13 -16.01 5.25 29.52
N SER A 14 -16.31 6.55 29.41
CA SER A 14 -16.32 7.29 28.13
C SER A 14 -14.93 7.54 27.56
N THR A 15 -13.89 7.64 28.39
CA THR A 15 -12.51 7.93 27.95
C THR A 15 -11.73 6.68 27.53
N LEU A 16 -12.24 5.47 27.80
CA LEU A 16 -11.53 4.22 27.53
C LEU A 16 -11.66 3.71 26.08
N VAL A 17 -12.39 4.43 25.20
CA VAL A 17 -12.75 3.95 23.86
C VAL A 17 -11.77 4.38 22.74
N THR A 18 -10.73 5.17 23.01
CA THR A 18 -9.84 5.69 21.95
C THR A 18 -8.41 5.16 22.03
N LEU A 19 -8.23 3.85 22.21
CA LEU A 19 -7.04 3.17 21.73
C LEU A 19 -7.40 2.56 20.38
N VAL A 20 -7.32 3.38 19.32
CA VAL A 20 -7.18 2.83 17.96
C VAL A 20 -5.77 2.25 17.93
N ILE A 21 -5.65 0.99 18.35
CA ILE A 21 -4.46 0.19 18.11
C ILE A 21 -4.48 -0.07 16.60
N GLY A 22 -3.76 0.78 15.86
CA GLY A 22 -3.38 0.45 14.48
C GLY A 22 -2.43 -0.72 14.54
N ALA A 23 -2.85 -1.85 13.98
CA ALA A 23 -2.19 -3.14 14.11
C ALA A 23 -2.13 -3.83 12.73
N GLU A 24 -1.32 -4.89 12.69
CA GLU A 24 -1.10 -5.81 11.57
C GLU A 24 -2.32 -5.90 10.64
N VAL A 25 -2.08 -5.67 9.36
CA VAL A 25 -3.09 -5.74 8.32
C VAL A 25 -3.16 -7.18 7.84
N ASP A 26 -4.32 -7.81 8.01
CA ASP A 26 -4.56 -9.14 7.44
C ASP A 26 -4.82 -9.09 5.92
N LEU A 27 -4.73 -10.26 5.28
CA LEU A 27 -4.91 -10.41 3.83
C LEU A 27 -6.28 -9.90 3.34
N ASN A 28 -7.37 -10.09 4.10
CA ASN A 28 -8.70 -9.64 3.68
C ASN A 28 -8.81 -8.12 3.72
N LYS A 29 -8.27 -7.47 4.76
CA LYS A 29 -8.18 -6.01 4.87
C LYS A 29 -7.32 -5.45 3.74
N ALA A 30 -6.16 -6.05 3.47
CA ALA A 30 -5.29 -5.66 2.38
C ALA A 30 -5.97 -5.80 1.00
N GLN A 31 -6.65 -6.92 0.75
CA GLN A 31 -7.37 -7.18 -0.49
C GLN A 31 -8.51 -6.17 -0.71
N ARG A 32 -9.27 -5.87 0.34
CA ARG A 32 -10.31 -4.85 0.29
C ARG A 32 -9.74 -3.47 -0.05
N VAL A 33 -8.63 -3.09 0.58
CA VAL A 33 -7.92 -1.85 0.29
C VAL A 33 -7.41 -1.83 -1.16
N ALA A 34 -6.84 -2.93 -1.65
CA ALA A 34 -6.39 -3.05 -3.04
C ALA A 34 -7.56 -2.86 -4.04
N SER A 35 -8.73 -3.45 -3.77
CA SER A 35 -9.91 -3.29 -4.64
C SER A 35 -10.39 -1.84 -4.75
N ASN A 36 -10.36 -1.08 -3.64
CA ASN A 36 -10.73 0.34 -3.62
C ASN A 36 -9.66 1.22 -4.28
N ILE A 37 -8.37 0.89 -4.12
CA ILE A 37 -7.27 1.53 -4.85
C ILE A 37 -7.48 1.33 -6.36
N TYR A 38 -7.79 0.11 -6.79
CA TYR A 38 -8.09 -0.20 -8.19
C TYR A 38 -9.26 0.66 -8.70
N ALA A 39 -10.39 0.69 -7.98
CA ALA A 39 -11.55 1.47 -8.39
C ALA A 39 -11.25 2.98 -8.54
N GLU A 40 -10.40 3.54 -7.67
CA GLU A 40 -9.99 4.95 -7.77
C GLU A 40 -8.97 5.21 -8.89
N ARG A 41 -8.03 4.28 -9.12
CA ARG A 41 -6.83 4.54 -9.93
C ARG A 41 -6.93 4.02 -11.36
N SER A 42 -7.76 3.01 -11.63
CA SER A 42 -7.87 2.37 -12.95
C SER A 42 -8.66 3.18 -13.98
N ASN A 43 -9.21 4.34 -13.62
CA ASN A 43 -10.16 5.15 -14.43
C ASN A 43 -11.44 4.42 -14.86
N THR A 44 -11.63 3.14 -14.53
CA THR A 44 -12.90 2.44 -14.75
C THR A 44 -13.98 2.93 -13.77
N GLY A 45 -13.55 3.49 -12.62
CA GLY A 45 -14.43 3.97 -11.57
C GLY A 45 -15.22 2.86 -10.86
N THR A 46 -14.94 1.58 -11.15
CA THR A 46 -15.64 0.43 -10.58
C THR A 46 -14.68 -0.68 -10.18
N MET A 47 -15.14 -1.59 -9.31
CA MET A 47 -14.40 -2.81 -8.94
C MET A 47 -14.71 -3.99 -9.86
N ASN A 48 -15.60 -3.84 -10.84
CA ASN A 48 -16.14 -4.98 -11.60
C ASN A 48 -15.06 -5.73 -12.38
N ASP A 49 -13.98 -5.05 -12.74
CA ASP A 49 -12.85 -5.61 -13.48
C ASP A 49 -11.63 -5.89 -12.58
N PHE A 50 -11.78 -5.78 -11.25
CA PHE A 50 -10.72 -6.12 -10.31
C PHE A 50 -10.66 -7.63 -10.08
N ASN A 51 -9.85 -8.32 -10.88
CA ASN A 51 -9.57 -9.75 -10.75
C ASN A 51 -8.12 -9.96 -10.31
N ILE A 52 -7.93 -10.73 -9.23
CA ILE A 52 -6.61 -11.03 -8.69
C ILE A 52 -6.10 -12.32 -9.34
N GLN A 53 -4.94 -12.23 -9.99
CA GLN A 53 -4.24 -13.38 -10.58
C GLN A 53 -3.50 -14.18 -9.50
N SER A 54 -2.75 -13.50 -8.63
CA SER A 54 -1.99 -14.08 -7.53
C SER A 54 -1.72 -13.03 -6.45
N VAL A 55 -1.33 -13.49 -5.26
CA VAL A 55 -0.89 -12.62 -4.17
C VAL A 55 0.46 -13.10 -3.69
N ASP A 56 1.44 -12.19 -3.74
CA ASP A 56 2.75 -12.40 -3.14
C ASP A 56 2.82 -11.65 -1.81
N ILE A 57 3.39 -12.30 -0.80
CA ILE A 57 3.51 -11.72 0.55
C ILE A 57 5.01 -11.61 0.86
N ILE A 58 5.45 -10.39 1.16
CA ILE A 58 6.79 -10.15 1.67
C ILE A 58 6.68 -10.05 3.19
N ASP A 59 7.25 -11.02 3.88
CA ASP A 59 7.29 -11.07 5.33
C ASP A 59 8.72 -10.95 5.89
N GLU A 60 8.80 -10.61 7.17
CA GLU A 60 10.03 -10.66 7.95
C GLU A 60 9.69 -11.10 9.38
N ASN A 61 10.38 -12.13 9.88
CA ASN A 61 10.15 -12.70 11.22
C ASN A 61 8.68 -13.13 11.47
N SER A 62 8.00 -13.67 10.46
CA SER A 62 6.57 -14.05 10.49
C SER A 62 5.60 -12.87 10.56
N THR A 63 6.06 -11.64 10.30
CA THR A 63 5.22 -10.46 10.17
C THR A 63 5.10 -10.10 8.70
N ASN A 64 3.87 -10.07 8.18
CA ASN A 64 3.62 -9.68 6.79
C ASN A 64 3.85 -8.18 6.64
N LEU A 65 4.82 -7.79 5.81
CA LEU A 65 5.18 -6.38 5.61
C LEU A 65 4.51 -5.80 4.38
N ILE A 66 4.43 -6.54 3.28
CA ILE A 66 3.86 -6.05 2.01
C ILE A 66 3.04 -7.14 1.36
N TYR A 67 1.82 -6.78 0.94
CA TYR A 67 0.97 -7.61 0.08
C TYR A 67 1.04 -7.08 -1.35
N ILE A 68 1.40 -7.93 -2.30
CA ILE A 68 1.47 -7.61 -3.73
C ILE A 68 0.35 -8.37 -4.44
N PHE A 69 -0.69 -7.66 -4.85
CA PHE A 69 -1.79 -8.23 -5.61
C PHE A 69 -1.48 -8.10 -7.09
N GLN A 70 -1.23 -9.21 -7.78
CA GLN A 70 -1.14 -9.25 -9.25
C GLN A 70 -2.56 -9.24 -9.82
N ILE A 71 -2.81 -8.42 -10.84
CA ILE A 71 -4.16 -8.12 -11.33
C ILE A 71 -4.27 -8.53 -12.80
N GLU A 72 -5.39 -9.11 -13.18
CA GLU A 72 -5.69 -9.41 -14.58
C GLU A 72 -6.12 -8.16 -15.37
N PRO A 73 -5.82 -8.07 -16.67
CA PRO A 73 -4.96 -8.98 -17.44
C PRO A 73 -3.46 -8.76 -17.16
N ASN A 74 -3.07 -7.56 -16.74
CA ASN A 74 -1.72 -7.21 -16.31
C ASN A 74 -1.80 -6.09 -15.28
N GLY A 75 -0.84 -6.04 -14.35
CA GLY A 75 -0.78 -4.99 -13.33
C GLY A 75 -0.53 -5.54 -11.94
N PHE A 76 -0.28 -4.64 -11.01
CA PHE A 76 -0.15 -4.96 -9.60
C PHE A 76 -0.58 -3.79 -8.71
N ILE A 77 -0.95 -4.10 -7.47
CA ILE A 77 -1.08 -3.12 -6.38
C ILE A 77 -0.31 -3.66 -5.17
N MET A 78 0.56 -2.82 -4.61
CA MET A 78 1.28 -3.09 -3.36
C MET A 78 0.61 -2.38 -2.18
N VAL A 79 0.22 -3.17 -1.19
CA VAL A 79 -0.44 -2.71 0.04
C VAL A 79 0.46 -2.95 1.24
N SER A 80 0.55 -1.97 2.14
CA SER A 80 1.29 -2.10 3.40
C SER A 80 0.65 -3.14 4.32
N GLY A 81 1.49 -3.95 4.98
CA GLY A 81 1.11 -4.92 5.99
C GLY A 81 0.88 -4.33 7.38
N ASP A 82 1.10 -3.02 7.56
CA ASP A 82 0.83 -2.30 8.79
C ASP A 82 0.05 -1.02 8.50
N ASP A 83 -1.02 -0.75 9.26
CA ASP A 83 -1.91 0.39 9.03
C ASP A 83 -1.39 1.72 9.60
N ARG A 84 -0.21 1.69 10.22
CA ARG A 84 0.55 2.89 10.62
C ARG A 84 1.43 3.44 9.49
N VAL A 85 1.56 2.69 8.40
CA VAL A 85 2.22 3.10 7.14
C VAL A 85 1.16 3.36 6.06
N GLN A 86 1.51 4.11 5.02
CA GLN A 86 0.61 4.41 3.90
C GLN A 86 0.01 3.13 3.27
N PRO A 87 -1.32 3.08 3.01
CA PRO A 87 -1.97 1.87 2.51
C PRO A 87 -1.53 1.45 1.11
N MET A 88 -1.21 2.41 0.24
CA MET A 88 -0.80 2.16 -1.15
C MET A 88 0.68 2.51 -1.30
N LEU A 89 1.53 1.49 -1.44
CA LEU A 89 2.97 1.67 -1.61
C LEU A 89 3.33 1.94 -3.07
N ALA A 90 2.80 1.13 -3.98
CA ALA A 90 3.00 1.23 -5.43
C ALA A 90 1.86 0.56 -6.19
N TYR A 91 1.69 0.91 -7.47
CA TYR A 91 0.77 0.20 -8.37
C TYR A 91 1.18 0.39 -9.83
N SER A 92 0.74 -0.52 -10.69
CA SER A 92 0.76 -0.41 -12.15
C SER A 92 -0.46 -1.14 -12.71
N PHE A 93 -1.07 -0.63 -13.79
CA PHE A 93 -2.12 -1.33 -14.53
C PHE A 93 -1.69 -1.73 -15.94
N GLU A 94 -0.41 -1.49 -16.27
CA GLU A 94 0.15 -1.76 -17.60
C GLU A 94 1.08 -2.98 -17.58
N SER A 95 1.68 -3.29 -16.42
CA SER A 95 2.65 -4.37 -16.26
C SER A 95 2.56 -5.03 -14.88
N SER A 96 2.70 -6.34 -14.84
CA SER A 96 2.80 -7.12 -13.61
C SER A 96 4.12 -6.86 -12.90
N PHE A 97 4.14 -7.07 -11.58
CA PHE A 97 5.37 -6.95 -10.81
C PHE A 97 6.15 -8.26 -10.86
N VAL A 98 7.42 -8.22 -11.24
CA VAL A 98 8.30 -9.39 -11.27
C VAL A 98 9.29 -9.29 -10.11
N MET A 99 9.33 -10.33 -9.27
CA MET A 99 10.22 -10.36 -8.10
C MET A 99 11.59 -10.95 -8.43
N GLU A 100 11.66 -11.84 -9.42
CA GLU A 100 12.90 -12.43 -9.91
C GLU A 100 13.77 -11.39 -10.64
N ASP A 101 15.09 -11.46 -10.43
CA ASP A 101 16.11 -10.64 -11.10
C ASP A 101 15.80 -9.13 -11.10
N MET A 102 15.21 -8.66 -10.00
CA MET A 102 14.79 -7.28 -9.83
C MET A 102 15.95 -6.30 -10.04
N PRO A 103 15.80 -5.25 -10.87
CA PRO A 103 16.83 -4.23 -11.05
C PRO A 103 17.23 -3.62 -9.70
N SER A 104 18.51 -3.29 -9.52
CA SER A 104 19.07 -2.81 -8.24
C SER A 104 18.29 -1.63 -7.66
N THR A 105 17.81 -0.71 -8.49
CA THR A 105 16.96 0.42 -8.08
C THR A 105 15.63 -0.02 -7.49
N VAL A 106 14.97 -1.01 -8.10
CA VAL A 106 13.68 -1.54 -7.61
C VAL A 106 13.92 -2.35 -6.33
N SER A 107 15.01 -3.12 -6.27
CA SER A 107 15.42 -3.86 -5.06
C SER A 107 15.69 -2.92 -3.87
N TRP A 108 16.38 -1.80 -4.12
CA TRP A 108 16.58 -0.75 -3.12
C TRP A 108 15.25 -0.13 -2.66
N MET A 109 14.33 0.16 -3.58
CA MET A 109 13.00 0.69 -3.25
C MET A 109 12.20 -0.29 -2.37
N MET A 110 12.22 -1.58 -2.71
CA MET A 110 11.57 -2.62 -1.89
C MET A 110 12.18 -2.71 -0.50
N SER A 111 13.51 -2.61 -0.40
CA SER A 111 14.23 -2.58 0.88
C SER A 111 13.86 -1.35 1.72
N ALA A 112 13.67 -0.20 1.08
CA ALA A 112 13.20 1.01 1.75
C ALA A 112 11.76 0.87 2.27
N TYR A 113 10.85 0.27 1.50
CA TYR A 113 9.50 -0.03 1.98
C TYR A 113 9.51 -0.97 3.18
N LYS A 114 10.26 -2.07 3.10
CA LYS A 114 10.44 -2.98 4.25
C LYS A 114 10.96 -2.24 5.48
N GLY A 115 12.04 -1.47 5.34
CA GLY A 115 12.64 -0.72 6.45
C GLY A 115 11.69 0.29 7.08
N MET A 116 10.88 0.99 6.27
CA MET A 116 9.87 1.90 6.81
C MET A 116 8.83 1.16 7.65
N ILE A 117 8.32 0.02 7.18
CA ILE A 117 7.29 -0.75 7.89
C ILE A 117 7.88 -1.38 9.15
N SER A 118 9.04 -2.03 9.06
CA SER A 118 9.74 -2.60 10.21
C SER A 118 10.06 -1.54 11.27
N SER A 119 10.53 -0.35 10.88
CA SER A 119 10.85 0.72 11.84
C SER A 119 9.62 1.24 12.59
N VAL A 120 8.45 1.32 11.94
CA VAL A 120 7.19 1.71 12.59
C VAL A 120 6.73 0.62 13.55
N ILE A 121 6.87 -0.65 13.19
CA ILE A 121 6.57 -1.79 14.06
C ILE A 121 7.47 -1.79 15.29
N GLU A 122 8.78 -1.64 15.11
CA GLU A 122 9.78 -1.66 16.19
C GLU A 122 9.65 -0.47 17.15
N SER A 123 9.34 0.71 16.62
CA SER A 123 9.19 1.93 17.43
C SER A 123 7.81 2.10 18.05
N ASP A 124 6.84 1.26 17.68
CA ASP A 124 5.43 1.39 18.02
C ASP A 124 4.86 2.79 17.70
N ALA A 125 5.37 3.41 16.63
CA ALA A 125 5.01 4.76 16.27
C ALA A 125 3.55 4.81 15.78
N SER A 126 2.74 5.71 16.34
CA SER A 126 1.35 5.86 15.91
C SER A 126 1.24 6.41 14.49
N ALA A 127 0.22 5.95 13.76
CA ALA A 127 -0.15 6.49 12.47
C ALA A 127 -0.45 8.00 12.56
N THR A 128 -0.05 8.76 11.54
CA THR A 128 -0.50 10.16 11.42
C THR A 128 -1.98 10.21 11.05
N GLU A 129 -2.64 11.34 11.32
CA GLU A 129 -4.04 11.55 10.92
C GLU A 129 -4.24 11.37 9.40
N GLU A 130 -3.26 11.78 8.60
CA GLU A 130 -3.27 11.59 7.15
C GLU A 130 -3.23 10.10 6.75
N VAL A 131 -2.38 9.29 7.40
CA VAL A 131 -2.31 7.84 7.16
C VAL A 131 -3.66 7.20 7.52
N ASN A 132 -4.20 7.51 8.70
CA ASN A 132 -5.49 7.00 9.15
C ASN A 132 -6.62 7.36 8.18
N ALA A 133 -6.68 8.61 7.72
CA ALA A 133 -7.69 9.05 6.76
C ALA A 133 -7.58 8.30 5.42
N LYS A 134 -6.36 7.98 4.96
CA LYS A 134 -6.16 7.19 3.74
C LYS A 134 -6.57 5.73 3.93
N TRP A 135 -6.26 5.12 5.06
CA TRP A 135 -6.74 3.76 5.38
C TRP A 135 -8.25 3.72 5.43
N GLU A 136 -8.90 4.65 6.14
CA GLU A 136 -10.36 4.71 6.22
C GLU A 136 -10.99 4.88 4.84
N LYS A 137 -10.43 5.77 4.01
CA LYS A 137 -10.87 5.98 2.63
C LYS A 137 -10.81 4.69 1.80
N TYR A 138 -9.67 4.01 1.77
CA TYR A 138 -9.52 2.80 0.95
C TYR A 138 -10.11 1.55 1.60
N TYR A 139 -10.36 1.54 2.90
CA TYR A 139 -11.06 0.43 3.55
C TYR A 139 -12.57 0.54 3.30
N THR A 140 -13.15 1.72 3.49
CA THR A 140 -14.59 1.92 3.28
C THR A 140 -14.98 2.08 1.82
N GLY A 141 -14.09 2.60 0.98
CA GLY A 141 -14.42 3.05 -0.38
C GLY A 141 -15.16 4.39 -0.42
N ASN A 142 -15.28 5.08 0.71
CA ASN A 142 -15.94 6.39 0.77
C ASN A 142 -15.00 7.49 0.30
N GLY A 143 -15.50 8.42 -0.54
CA GLY A 143 -14.71 9.54 -1.01
C GLY A 143 -13.60 9.17 -2.00
N LEU A 144 -13.72 8.02 -2.68
CA LEU A 144 -12.85 7.68 -3.80
C LEU A 144 -12.99 8.72 -4.90
N ASN A 145 -11.87 9.29 -5.33
CA ASN A 145 -11.82 10.28 -6.40
C ASN A 145 -11.76 9.57 -7.75
N THR A 146 -12.90 9.02 -8.19
CA THR A 146 -13.05 8.33 -9.48
C THR A 146 -13.25 9.29 -10.67
N ARG A 147 -13.10 10.60 -10.46
CA ARG A 147 -13.16 11.58 -11.55
C ARG A 147 -12.19 11.14 -12.63
N ASN A 148 -12.67 11.08 -13.88
CA ASN A 148 -11.84 10.91 -15.08
C ASN A 148 -10.72 11.96 -15.05
N ARG A 149 -9.58 11.60 -14.46
CA ARG A 149 -8.36 12.35 -14.63
C ARG A 149 -7.98 12.07 -16.07
N ALA A 150 -7.83 13.12 -16.87
CA ALA A 150 -7.04 12.99 -18.08
C ALA A 150 -5.66 12.51 -17.61
N ILE A 151 -5.39 11.22 -17.75
CA ILE A 151 -4.04 10.70 -17.57
C ILE A 151 -3.26 11.32 -18.72
N VAL A 152 -2.52 12.36 -18.39
CA VAL A 152 -1.40 12.77 -19.22
C VAL A 152 -0.42 11.62 -19.05
N GLY A 153 -0.21 10.85 -20.11
CA GLY A 153 0.70 9.72 -20.11
C GLY A 153 2.10 10.12 -19.62
N PRO A 154 3.00 9.15 -19.45
CA PRO A 154 4.36 9.45 -19.03
C PRO A 154 4.98 10.49 -19.96
N LEU A 155 5.67 11.48 -19.39
CA LEU A 155 6.32 12.54 -20.18
C LEU A 155 7.42 11.97 -21.11
N LEU A 156 7.91 10.78 -20.79
CA LEU A 156 8.91 10.03 -21.54
C LEU A 156 8.27 8.75 -22.06
N GLU A 157 8.27 8.56 -23.37
CA GLU A 157 7.83 7.32 -24.02
C GLU A 157 8.98 6.31 -24.20
N SER A 158 10.22 6.77 -24.02
CA SER A 158 11.42 5.94 -24.21
C SER A 158 11.57 4.89 -23.11
N ILE A 159 11.75 3.62 -23.52
CA ILE A 159 12.07 2.51 -22.62
C ILE A 159 13.57 2.22 -22.74
N ILE A 160 14.36 2.89 -21.90
CA ILE A 160 15.82 2.77 -21.85
C ILE A 160 16.20 1.59 -20.95
N ASN A 161 17.30 0.88 -21.26
CA ASN A 161 17.81 -0.23 -20.48
C ASN A 161 19.31 -0.05 -20.16
N GLN A 162 19.87 -0.85 -19.25
CA GLN A 162 21.29 -0.86 -18.90
C GLN A 162 22.11 -1.90 -19.70
N SER A 163 21.46 -2.63 -20.61
CA SER A 163 22.07 -3.71 -21.41
C SER A 163 21.75 -3.59 -22.91
N GLY A 164 22.46 -4.35 -23.73
CA GLY A 164 22.26 -4.39 -25.19
C GLY A 164 22.89 -3.17 -25.87
N GLY A 165 22.28 -2.66 -26.94
CA GLY A 165 22.82 -1.49 -27.67
C GLY A 165 23.03 -0.22 -26.81
N TRP A 166 22.47 -0.18 -25.60
CA TRP A 166 22.66 0.90 -24.64
C TRP A 166 24.03 0.89 -23.95
N ASN A 167 24.69 -0.27 -23.84
CA ASN A 167 26.00 -0.41 -23.19
C ASN A 167 27.14 -0.72 -24.17
N ASP A 168 26.91 -0.66 -25.48
CA ASP A 168 27.92 -0.92 -26.53
C ASP A 168 29.18 -0.03 -26.44
N TYR A 169 29.07 1.14 -25.80
CA TYR A 169 30.17 2.08 -25.59
C TYR A 169 30.61 2.20 -24.12
N CYS A 170 30.10 1.34 -23.23
CA CYS A 170 30.64 1.24 -21.89
C CYS A 170 32.02 0.56 -21.94
N PRO A 171 33.00 1.01 -21.14
CA PRO A 171 34.28 0.32 -21.05
C PRO A 171 34.06 -1.11 -20.58
N ASP A 172 34.74 -2.08 -21.20
CA ASP A 172 34.74 -3.46 -20.71
C ASP A 172 35.26 -3.46 -19.28
N GLY A 173 34.43 -3.95 -18.37
CA GLY A 173 34.80 -4.14 -16.97
C GLY A 173 35.89 -5.21 -16.91
N GLY A 174 37.16 -4.76 -16.91
CA GLY A 174 38.34 -5.62 -16.80
C GLY A 174 38.41 -6.41 -15.51
#